data_AF-A0A1Q8LGT5-F1
#
_entry.id   AF-A0A1Q8LGT5-F1
#
_cell.length_a   1.000
_cell.length_b   1.000
_cell.length_c   1.000
_cell.angle_alpha   90.00
_cell.angle_beta   90.00
_cell.angle_gamma   90.00
#
_symmetry.space_group_name_H-M   'P 1'
#
loop_
_entity.id
_entity.type
_entity.pdbx_description
1 polymer ?
#
loop_
_entity_poly.entity_id
_entity_poly.type
_entity_poly.pdbx_seq_one_letter_code
_entity_poly.pdbx_strand_id
1 'polypeptide(L)'
;MWCYSALAQLARLDDVLIAGSDLSGLLLGRPYVGTRHHEWQATGSADVEAHRDLLVRLVAEMDTRIRNLPPRRDKFTRFHAGFPLIVVVLEEFAGLLRLASTAPVEKGQPKMREQLLALYGRLVSEGHKAGLRLMVVTQRADATVVGGFERGQLGLRISFRLDDPEALVMLHGQSARDHLEEHQLAPPGVALVQAPARPLGRVRGPRLMAPRRTPTTPATGTRSRTARRASTR
;
A
#
# COMPACT_ATOMS: atom_id res chain seq x y z
N MET A 1 -1.98 -4.41 9.07
CA MET A 1 -2.27 -5.87 9.20
C MET A 1 -2.81 -6.51 7.95
N TRP A 2 -3.81 -5.93 7.29
CA TRP A 2 -4.38 -6.50 6.07
C TRP A 2 -3.34 -6.73 4.97
N CYS A 3 -2.59 -5.68 4.59
CA CYS A 3 -1.59 -5.78 3.53
C CYS A 3 -0.53 -6.84 3.85
N TYR A 4 0.03 -6.84 5.07
CA TYR A 4 0.95 -7.89 5.51
C TYR A 4 0.36 -9.30 5.40
N SER A 5 -0.91 -9.49 5.77
CA SER A 5 -1.54 -10.83 5.72
C SER A 5 -1.77 -11.30 4.29
N ALA A 6 -2.19 -10.40 3.40
CA ALA A 6 -2.37 -10.71 1.98
C ALA A 6 -1.01 -11.00 1.30
N LEU A 7 -0.03 -10.11 1.51
CA LEU A 7 1.30 -10.25 0.92
C LEU A 7 2.06 -11.47 1.46
N ALA A 8 1.90 -11.82 2.74
CA ALA A 8 2.51 -13.03 3.31
C ALA A 8 1.93 -14.32 2.71
N GLN A 9 0.63 -14.35 2.37
CA GLN A 9 0.03 -15.48 1.68
C GLN A 9 0.53 -15.59 0.24
N LEU A 10 0.57 -14.46 -0.47
CA LEU A 10 1.05 -14.39 -1.86
C LEU A 10 2.53 -14.75 -1.99
N ALA A 11 3.37 -14.30 -1.05
CA ALA A 11 4.80 -14.58 -1.04
C ALA A 11 5.17 -16.06 -0.87
N ARG A 12 4.22 -16.90 -0.41
CA ARG A 12 4.40 -18.36 -0.29
C ARG A 12 4.12 -19.11 -1.59
N LEU A 13 3.64 -18.42 -2.62
CA LEU A 13 3.31 -19.03 -3.90
C LEU A 13 4.52 -18.90 -4.85
N ASP A 14 5.04 -20.03 -5.31
CA ASP A 14 6.22 -20.09 -6.17
C ASP A 14 5.98 -19.46 -7.55
N ASP A 15 4.72 -19.28 -7.95
CA ASP A 15 4.30 -18.62 -9.18
C ASP A 15 3.95 -17.13 -8.99
N VAL A 16 4.23 -16.54 -7.82
CA VAL A 16 3.98 -15.11 -7.53
C VAL A 16 5.25 -14.37 -7.15
N LEU A 17 5.48 -13.22 -7.77
CA LEU A 17 6.57 -12.30 -7.43
C LEU A 17 5.97 -11.01 -6.86
N ILE A 18 6.28 -10.69 -5.60
CA ILE A 18 6.00 -9.38 -5.01
C ILE A 18 7.05 -8.38 -5.47
N ALA A 19 6.62 -7.29 -6.08
CA ALA A 19 7.45 -6.20 -6.55
C ALA A 19 6.85 -4.85 -6.15
N GLY A 20 7.61 -3.77 -6.20
CA GLY A 20 7.07 -2.41 -6.19
C GLY A 20 7.73 -1.43 -5.24
N SER A 21 7.05 -0.33 -5.03
CA SER A 21 7.54 0.87 -4.37
C SER A 21 6.94 1.00 -2.98
N ASP A 22 7.77 1.14 -1.96
CA ASP A 22 7.34 1.33 -0.57
C ASP A 22 8.09 2.50 0.08
N LEU A 23 7.45 3.66 0.12
CA LEU A 23 8.09 4.88 0.62
C LEU A 23 8.43 4.77 2.10
N SER A 24 7.62 4.05 2.88
CA SER A 24 7.89 3.82 4.30
C SER A 24 9.05 2.84 4.56
N GLY A 25 9.28 1.92 3.62
CA GLY A 25 10.18 0.77 3.77
C GLY A 25 9.71 -0.30 4.77
N LEU A 26 8.49 -0.16 5.31
CA LEU A 26 7.94 -1.08 6.30
C LEU A 26 7.19 -2.26 5.66
N LEU A 27 6.52 -2.04 4.54
CA LEU A 27 5.66 -3.03 3.90
C LEU A 27 6.45 -4.01 3.03
N LEU A 28 7.39 -3.50 2.25
CA LEU A 28 8.23 -4.26 1.31
C LEU A 28 9.68 -4.40 1.77
N GLY A 29 10.23 -3.47 2.55
CA GLY A 29 11.66 -3.51 2.89
C GLY A 29 12.07 -4.72 3.74
N ARG A 30 12.02 -4.56 5.07
CA ARG A 30 12.49 -5.62 5.99
C ARG A 30 11.85 -7.01 5.77
N PRO A 31 10.55 -7.14 5.45
CA PRO A 31 9.93 -8.46 5.33
C PRO A 31 10.49 -9.35 4.21
N TYR A 32 11.15 -8.76 3.21
CA TYR A 32 11.55 -9.47 1.99
C TYR A 32 13.06 -9.57 1.78
N VAL A 33 13.88 -8.98 2.66
CA VAL A 33 15.34 -9.11 2.61
C VAL A 33 15.76 -10.58 2.54
N GLY A 34 16.63 -10.91 1.60
CA GLY A 34 17.13 -12.28 1.38
C GLY A 34 16.13 -13.22 0.67
N THR A 35 14.97 -12.72 0.26
CA THR A 35 14.02 -13.48 -0.57
C THR A 35 14.14 -13.09 -2.04
N ARG A 36 13.59 -13.93 -2.94
CA ARG A 36 13.53 -13.65 -4.39
C ARG A 36 12.76 -12.36 -4.76
N HIS A 37 11.98 -11.81 -3.83
CA HIS A 37 11.19 -10.61 -4.03
C HIS A 37 12.01 -9.33 -3.88
N HIS A 38 13.09 -9.36 -3.08
CA HIS A 38 13.86 -8.19 -2.68
C HIS A 38 14.39 -7.38 -3.86
N GLU A 39 14.89 -8.04 -4.89
CA GLU A 39 15.48 -7.40 -6.07
C GLU A 39 14.48 -6.64 -6.95
N TRP A 40 13.19 -6.79 -6.65
CA TRP A 40 12.09 -6.15 -7.37
C TRP A 40 11.41 -5.07 -6.52
N GLN A 41 12.11 -4.50 -5.55
CA GLN A 41 11.57 -3.55 -4.59
C GLN A 41 12.44 -2.30 -4.49
N ALA A 42 11.79 -1.15 -4.35
CA ALA A 42 12.42 0.14 -4.06
C ALA A 42 11.77 0.67 -2.79
N THR A 43 12.59 0.96 -1.78
CA THR A 43 12.08 1.19 -0.42
C THR A 43 12.74 2.38 0.26
N GLY A 44 11.96 3.09 1.08
CA GLY A 44 12.40 4.30 1.76
C GLY A 44 12.17 5.57 0.93
N SER A 45 12.58 6.72 1.45
CA SER A 45 12.34 8.03 0.80
C SER A 45 13.62 8.73 0.33
N ALA A 46 14.77 8.09 0.49
CA ALA A 46 16.07 8.71 0.24
C ALA A 46 16.45 8.75 -1.25
N ASP A 47 15.96 7.80 -2.03
CA ASP A 47 16.37 7.59 -3.43
C ASP A 47 15.13 7.48 -4.32
N VAL A 48 14.65 8.62 -4.81
CA VAL A 48 13.43 8.69 -5.64
C VAL A 48 13.69 8.08 -7.03
N GLU A 49 14.92 8.19 -7.52
CA GLU A 49 15.41 7.61 -8.76
C GLU A 49 15.24 6.09 -8.75
N ALA A 50 15.60 5.40 -7.65
CA ALA A 50 15.42 3.96 -7.52
C ALA A 50 13.95 3.51 -7.68
N HIS A 51 13.00 4.31 -7.16
CA HIS A 51 11.57 4.02 -7.39
C HIS A 51 11.19 4.17 -8.85
N ARG A 52 11.67 5.23 -9.52
CA ARG A 52 11.41 5.43 -10.95
C ARG A 52 12.02 4.30 -11.77
N ASP A 53 13.27 3.93 -11.53
CA ASP A 53 13.97 2.88 -12.27
C ASP A 53 13.32 1.51 -12.09
N LEU A 54 12.81 1.21 -10.89
CA LEU A 54 11.99 0.02 -10.66
C LEU A 54 10.71 0.05 -11.51
N LEU A 55 10.00 1.18 -11.55
CA LEU A 55 8.78 1.32 -12.35
C LEU A 55 9.08 1.20 -13.85
N VAL A 56 10.21 1.74 -14.32
CA VAL A 56 10.71 1.54 -15.69
C VAL A 56 10.92 0.06 -15.97
N ARG A 57 11.62 -0.66 -15.07
CA ARG A 57 11.86 -2.10 -15.21
C ARG A 57 10.57 -2.91 -15.25
N LEU A 58 9.59 -2.58 -14.41
CA LEU A 58 8.28 -3.24 -14.40
C LEU A 58 7.49 -2.99 -15.70
N VAL A 59 7.53 -1.76 -16.24
CA VAL A 59 6.91 -1.45 -17.54
C VAL A 59 7.63 -2.18 -18.68
N ALA A 60 8.96 -2.27 -18.65
CA ALA A 60 9.73 -3.02 -19.65
C ALA A 60 9.41 -4.53 -19.63
N GLU A 61 9.27 -5.11 -18.44
CA GLU A 61 8.80 -6.49 -18.26
C GLU A 61 7.37 -6.65 -18.82
N MET A 62 6.45 -5.75 -18.47
CA MET A 62 5.09 -5.73 -18.99
C MET A 62 5.05 -5.70 -20.52
N ASP A 63 5.81 -4.79 -21.14
CA ASP A 63 5.86 -4.64 -22.60
C ASP A 63 6.47 -5.89 -23.26
N THR A 64 7.48 -6.50 -22.63
CA THR A 64 8.06 -7.77 -23.09
C THR A 64 7.04 -8.89 -23.07
N ARG A 65 6.24 -9.00 -22.01
CA ARG A 65 5.17 -10.00 -21.95
C ARG A 65 4.10 -9.75 -23.01
N ILE A 66 3.64 -8.50 -23.16
CA ILE A 66 2.60 -8.15 -24.14
C ILE A 66 3.06 -8.49 -25.57
N ARG A 67 4.32 -8.19 -25.94
CA ARG A 67 4.87 -8.56 -27.25
C ARG A 67 4.87 -10.07 -27.50
N ASN A 68 4.96 -10.87 -26.44
CA ASN A 68 4.98 -12.33 -26.49
C ASN A 68 3.61 -12.96 -26.22
N LEU A 69 2.52 -12.19 -26.23
CA LEU A 69 1.17 -12.75 -26.11
C LEU A 69 0.91 -13.76 -27.24
N PRO A 70 0.44 -14.98 -26.92
CA PRO A 70 0.11 -15.95 -27.96
C PRO A 70 -0.96 -15.41 -28.91
N PRO A 71 -0.94 -15.80 -30.19
CA PRO A 71 -1.99 -15.43 -31.13
C PRO A 71 -3.38 -15.71 -30.57
N ARG A 72 -4.31 -14.76 -30.79
CA ARG A 72 -5.70 -14.83 -30.32
C ARG A 72 -5.87 -14.86 -28.79
N ARG A 73 -4.91 -14.35 -28.02
CA ARG A 73 -5.07 -14.08 -26.59
C ARG A 73 -4.92 -12.59 -26.29
N ASP A 74 -5.76 -12.09 -25.39
CA ASP A 74 -5.75 -10.72 -24.90
C ASP A 74 -4.92 -10.56 -23.60
N LYS A 75 -4.62 -11.66 -22.91
CA LYS A 75 -3.87 -11.69 -21.65
C LYS A 75 -3.26 -13.04 -21.30
N PHE A 76 -2.30 -13.03 -20.39
CA PHE A 76 -1.82 -14.22 -19.71
C PHE A 76 -2.74 -14.62 -18.54
N THR A 77 -3.02 -15.91 -18.43
CA THR A 77 -3.87 -16.50 -17.37
C THR A 77 -3.21 -17.67 -16.64
N ARG A 78 -2.00 -18.06 -17.05
CA ARG A 78 -1.22 -19.14 -16.44
C ARG A 78 0.14 -18.59 -16.04
N PHE A 79 0.56 -18.89 -14.82
CA PHE A 79 1.81 -18.43 -14.22
C PHE A 79 2.53 -19.63 -13.59
N HIS A 80 3.84 -19.52 -13.49
CA HIS A 80 4.70 -20.53 -12.85
C HIS A 80 6.00 -19.85 -12.38
N ALA A 81 6.90 -20.58 -11.72
CA ALA A 81 8.10 -19.98 -11.12
C ALA A 81 9.01 -19.21 -12.11
N GLY A 82 9.12 -19.67 -13.36
CA GLY A 82 9.87 -18.98 -14.42
C GLY A 82 9.09 -17.89 -15.16
N PHE A 83 7.78 -17.78 -14.94
CA PHE A 83 6.90 -16.75 -15.49
C PHE A 83 5.86 -16.36 -14.43
N PRO A 84 6.28 -15.67 -13.36
CA PRO A 84 5.42 -15.44 -12.22
C PRO A 84 4.37 -14.37 -12.51
N LEU A 85 3.22 -14.47 -11.84
CA LEU A 85 2.32 -13.34 -11.65
C LEU A 85 3.07 -12.29 -10.82
N ILE A 86 3.17 -11.07 -11.33
CA ILE A 86 3.85 -9.99 -10.60
C ILE A 86 2.79 -9.16 -9.87
N VAL A 87 2.84 -9.16 -8.54
CA VAL A 87 2.01 -8.29 -7.71
C VAL A 87 2.80 -7.04 -7.41
N VAL A 88 2.41 -5.93 -8.05
CA VAL A 88 3.07 -4.62 -7.93
C VAL A 88 2.41 -3.83 -6.82
N VAL A 89 3.12 -3.65 -5.71
CA VAL A 89 2.67 -2.90 -4.54
C VAL A 89 3.18 -1.47 -4.64
N LEU A 90 2.28 -0.49 -4.56
CA LEU A 90 2.61 0.93 -4.52
C LEU A 90 2.11 1.51 -3.20
N GLU A 91 2.99 1.56 -2.21
CA GLU A 91 2.72 2.13 -0.89
C GLU A 91 3.09 3.62 -0.86
N GLU A 92 2.14 4.43 -0.39
CA GLU A 92 2.25 5.89 -0.27
C GLU A 92 2.77 6.57 -1.55
N PHE A 93 2.23 6.15 -2.71
CA PHE A 93 2.63 6.69 -4.01
C PHE A 93 2.41 8.20 -4.12
N ALA A 94 1.37 8.74 -3.48
CA ALA A 94 1.15 10.19 -3.41
C ALA A 94 2.33 10.91 -2.71
N GLY A 95 2.86 10.32 -1.62
CA GLY A 95 4.09 10.80 -0.97
C GLY A 95 5.31 10.76 -1.87
N LEU A 96 5.50 9.68 -2.61
CA LEU A 96 6.58 9.58 -3.60
C LEU A 96 6.46 10.68 -4.66
N LEU A 97 5.26 10.90 -5.19
CA LEU A 97 5.00 11.96 -6.17
C LEU A 97 5.24 13.37 -5.61
N ARG A 98 5.07 13.58 -4.29
CA ARG A 98 5.41 14.85 -3.64
C ARG A 98 6.93 15.06 -3.56
N LEU A 99 7.68 14.02 -3.20
CA LEU A 99 9.16 14.07 -3.19
C LEU A 99 9.74 14.24 -4.60
N ALA A 100 9.17 13.55 -5.58
CA ALA A 100 9.57 13.68 -6.97
C ALA A 100 9.34 15.09 -7.55
N SER A 101 8.43 15.88 -6.98
CA SER A 101 8.23 17.28 -7.37
C SER A 101 9.38 18.18 -6.97
N THR A 102 10.14 17.81 -5.93
CA THR A 102 11.26 18.61 -5.40
C THR A 102 12.61 18.20 -5.99
N ALA A 103 12.66 17.11 -6.76
CA ALA A 103 13.88 16.65 -7.41
C ALA A 103 14.36 17.68 -8.46
N PRO A 104 15.67 18.00 -8.51
CA PRO A 104 16.23 18.85 -9.55
C PRO A 104 16.03 18.21 -10.93
N VAL A 105 15.78 19.03 -11.95
CA VAL A 105 15.53 18.58 -13.32
C VAL A 105 16.47 19.31 -14.26
N GLU A 106 17.24 18.55 -15.04
CA GLU A 106 18.06 19.12 -16.11
C GLU A 106 17.17 19.73 -17.21
N LYS A 107 17.65 20.82 -17.81
CA LYS A 107 16.91 21.55 -18.83
C LYS A 107 16.59 20.63 -20.02
N GLY A 108 15.30 20.49 -20.33
CA GLY A 108 14.81 19.67 -21.45
C GLY A 108 14.41 18.24 -21.08
N GLN A 109 14.62 17.80 -19.85
CA GLN A 109 14.14 16.50 -19.36
C GLN A 109 12.74 16.62 -18.74
N PRO A 110 11.86 15.60 -18.90
CA PRO A 110 10.58 15.57 -18.20
C PRO A 110 10.80 15.48 -16.69
N LYS A 111 9.93 16.09 -15.89
CA LYS A 111 10.09 16.09 -14.44
C LYS A 111 9.90 14.69 -13.87
N MET A 112 10.63 14.35 -12.80
CA MET A 112 10.55 13.02 -12.17
C MET A 112 9.10 12.61 -11.82
N ARG A 113 8.31 13.55 -11.30
CA ARG A 113 6.87 13.34 -11.03
C ARG A 113 6.09 12.91 -12.28
N GLU A 114 6.32 13.57 -13.41
CA GLU A 114 5.61 13.29 -14.67
C GLU A 114 5.99 11.92 -15.21
N GLN A 115 7.27 11.55 -15.11
CA GLN A 115 7.76 10.22 -15.47
C GLN A 115 7.10 9.13 -14.63
N LEU A 116 7.05 9.30 -13.30
CA LEU A 116 6.39 8.36 -12.39
C LEU A 116 4.90 8.19 -12.71
N LEU A 117 4.19 9.29 -12.98
CA LEU A 117 2.78 9.25 -13.38
C LEU A 117 2.58 8.52 -14.71
N ALA A 118 3.43 8.75 -15.70
CA ALA A 118 3.37 8.05 -16.98
C ALA A 118 3.58 6.53 -16.81
N LEU A 119 4.58 6.12 -16.03
CA LEU A 119 4.86 4.71 -15.73
C LEU A 119 3.71 4.06 -14.94
N TYR A 120 3.18 4.76 -13.94
CA TYR A 120 2.03 4.31 -13.18
C TYR A 120 0.80 4.12 -14.07
N GLY A 121 0.48 5.09 -14.93
CA GLY A 121 -0.64 5.01 -15.87
C GLY A 121 -0.51 3.83 -16.84
N ARG A 122 0.71 3.55 -17.33
CA ARG A 122 1.00 2.36 -18.15
C ARG A 122 0.67 1.06 -17.39
N LEU A 123 1.16 0.93 -16.16
CA LEU A 123 0.93 -0.26 -15.32
C LEU A 123 -0.55 -0.46 -14.99
N VAL A 124 -1.27 0.62 -14.67
CA VAL A 124 -2.71 0.60 -14.41
C VAL A 124 -3.51 0.14 -15.62
N SER A 125 -3.16 0.64 -16.81
CA SER A 125 -3.91 0.37 -18.05
C SER A 125 -3.65 -1.02 -18.61
N GLU A 126 -2.39 -1.45 -18.62
CA GLU A 126 -1.94 -2.60 -19.42
C GLU A 126 -1.45 -3.77 -18.58
N GLY A 127 -1.20 -3.57 -17.28
CA GLY A 127 -0.62 -4.57 -16.40
C GLY A 127 -1.43 -5.87 -16.36
N HIS A 128 -2.77 -5.77 -16.41
CA HIS A 128 -3.64 -6.95 -16.40
C HIS A 128 -3.26 -7.93 -17.52
N LYS A 129 -3.07 -7.44 -18.74
CA LYS A 129 -2.76 -8.26 -19.93
C LYS A 129 -1.47 -9.04 -19.77
N ALA A 130 -0.45 -8.39 -19.18
CA ALA A 130 0.88 -8.95 -18.96
C ALA A 130 0.99 -9.85 -17.71
N GLY A 131 -0.06 -9.99 -16.89
CA GLY A 131 0.06 -10.71 -15.62
C GLY A 131 0.78 -9.89 -14.53
N LEU A 132 0.68 -8.56 -14.60
CA LEU A 132 0.97 -7.66 -13.49
C LEU A 132 -0.37 -7.32 -12.80
N ARG A 133 -0.39 -7.31 -11.47
CA ARG A 133 -1.55 -6.94 -10.65
C ARG A 133 -1.15 -5.86 -9.67
N LEU A 134 -1.79 -4.71 -9.75
CA LEU A 134 -1.45 -3.56 -8.93
C LEU A 134 -2.21 -3.62 -7.60
N MET A 135 -1.49 -3.34 -6.52
CA MET A 135 -2.01 -3.12 -5.18
C MET A 135 -1.54 -1.74 -4.72
N VAL A 136 -2.41 -0.74 -4.83
CA VAL A 136 -2.13 0.63 -4.38
C VAL A 136 -2.57 0.77 -2.94
N VAL A 137 -1.64 1.17 -2.07
CA VAL A 137 -1.88 1.35 -0.63
C VAL A 137 -1.59 2.80 -0.27
N THR A 138 -2.59 3.49 0.27
CA THR A 138 -2.45 4.90 0.66
C THR A 138 -3.18 5.16 1.96
N GLN A 139 -2.69 6.10 2.76
CA GLN A 139 -3.39 6.57 3.96
C GLN A 139 -4.55 7.51 3.62
N ARG A 140 -4.44 8.23 2.49
CA ARG A 140 -5.46 9.17 2.02
C ARG A 140 -5.72 8.93 0.54
N ALA A 141 -7.00 8.92 0.15
CA ALA A 141 -7.34 8.92 -1.28
C ALA A 141 -6.85 10.25 -1.89
N ASP A 142 -6.06 10.15 -2.95
CA ASP A 142 -5.50 11.29 -3.67
C ASP A 142 -5.98 11.20 -5.11
N ALA A 143 -6.60 12.25 -5.65
CA ALA A 143 -7.17 12.25 -7.00
C ALA A 143 -6.11 12.07 -8.11
N THR A 144 -4.84 12.34 -7.82
CA THR A 144 -3.72 12.07 -8.74
C THR A 144 -3.42 10.58 -8.84
N VAL A 145 -3.68 9.82 -7.77
CA VAL A 145 -3.39 8.38 -7.69
C VAL A 145 -4.65 7.56 -7.94
N VAL A 146 -5.82 8.06 -7.55
CA VAL A 146 -7.11 7.38 -7.64
C VAL A 146 -8.10 8.28 -8.39
N GLY A 147 -7.67 8.75 -9.55
CA GLY A 147 -8.47 9.57 -10.47
C GLY A 147 -9.58 8.78 -11.16
N GLY A 148 -10.35 9.44 -12.02
CA GLY A 148 -11.48 8.81 -12.70
C GLY A 148 -11.08 7.60 -13.55
N PHE A 149 -9.97 7.71 -14.26
CA PHE A 149 -9.44 6.65 -15.11
C PHE A 149 -8.92 5.47 -14.28
N GLU A 150 -8.08 5.76 -13.28
CA GLU A 150 -7.45 4.77 -12.40
C GLU A 150 -8.50 3.97 -11.65
N ARG A 151 -9.57 4.62 -11.17
CA ARG A 151 -10.70 3.92 -10.55
C ARG A 151 -11.32 2.90 -11.48
N GLY A 152 -11.50 3.22 -12.76
CA GLY A 152 -12.02 2.28 -13.74
C GLY A 152 -11.19 1.00 -13.87
N GLN A 153 -9.87 1.09 -13.64
CA GLN A 153 -8.93 -0.03 -13.76
C GLN A 153 -8.65 -0.74 -12.42
N LEU A 154 -8.75 -0.03 -11.30
CA LEU A 154 -8.61 -0.57 -9.94
C LEU A 154 -9.96 -1.10 -9.43
N GLY A 155 -10.31 -2.30 -9.90
CA GLY A 155 -11.63 -2.89 -9.67
C GLY A 155 -11.93 -3.30 -8.23
N LEU A 156 -10.95 -3.79 -7.47
CA LEU A 156 -11.08 -4.11 -6.04
C LEU A 156 -10.65 -2.92 -5.21
N ARG A 157 -11.56 -2.42 -4.35
CA ARG A 157 -11.31 -1.26 -3.50
C ARG A 157 -11.67 -1.60 -2.06
N ILE A 158 -10.79 -1.23 -1.15
CA ILE A 158 -10.93 -1.50 0.28
C ILE A 158 -10.59 -0.22 1.02
N SER A 159 -11.50 0.27 1.87
CA SER A 159 -11.18 1.33 2.84
C SER A 159 -11.37 0.82 4.25
N PHE A 160 -10.39 1.07 5.11
CA PHE A 160 -10.59 1.08 6.56
C PHE A 160 -11.14 2.45 6.96
N ARG A 161 -11.41 2.64 8.26
CA ARG A 161 -11.88 3.93 8.80
C ARG A 161 -11.14 5.12 8.15
N LEU A 162 -11.92 5.98 7.52
CA LEU A 162 -11.50 7.27 6.96
C LEU A 162 -12.24 8.36 7.73
N ASP A 163 -11.53 9.43 8.07
CA ASP A 163 -12.14 10.59 8.73
C ASP A 163 -12.72 11.57 7.68
N ASP A 164 -12.15 11.58 6.46
CA ASP A 164 -12.57 12.43 5.34
C ASP A 164 -13.69 11.78 4.51
N PRO A 165 -14.91 12.38 4.48
CA PRO A 165 -16.03 11.90 3.68
C PRO A 165 -15.76 11.87 2.17
N GLU A 166 -15.01 12.86 1.66
CA GLU A 166 -14.77 12.98 0.22
C GLU A 166 -13.80 11.89 -0.26
N ALA A 167 -12.86 11.47 0.58
CA ALA A 167 -12.00 10.32 0.31
C ALA A 167 -12.80 9.01 0.15
N LEU A 168 -13.86 8.82 0.93
CA LEU A 168 -14.72 7.64 0.84
C LEU A 168 -15.49 7.61 -0.48
N VAL A 169 -16.08 8.74 -0.85
CA VAL A 169 -16.82 8.90 -2.12
C VAL A 169 -15.89 8.79 -3.32
N MET A 170 -14.71 9.38 -3.22
CA MET A 170 -13.69 9.27 -4.25
C MET A 170 -13.34 7.81 -4.51
N LEU A 171 -13.17 6.99 -3.46
CA LEU A 171 -12.79 5.61 -3.62
C LEU A 171 -13.95 4.71 -4.08
N HIS A 172 -15.12 4.80 -3.46
CA HIS A 172 -16.22 3.84 -3.65
C HIS A 172 -17.41 4.37 -4.47
N GLY A 173 -17.36 5.65 -4.87
CA GLY A 173 -18.43 6.32 -5.60
C GLY A 173 -19.50 6.93 -4.70
N GLN A 174 -20.48 7.60 -5.32
CA GLN A 174 -21.46 8.44 -4.62
C GLN A 174 -22.34 7.67 -3.63
N SER A 175 -22.70 6.42 -3.95
CA SER A 175 -23.52 5.57 -3.08
C SER A 175 -22.82 5.20 -1.76
N ALA A 176 -21.51 5.45 -1.63
CA ALA A 176 -20.79 5.19 -0.40
C ALA A 176 -21.12 6.20 0.72
N ARG A 177 -21.73 7.35 0.38
CA ARG A 177 -22.17 8.35 1.37
C ARG A 177 -23.11 7.78 2.42
N ASP A 178 -23.96 6.84 2.03
CA ASP A 178 -24.93 6.16 2.90
C ASP A 178 -24.25 5.35 4.03
N HIS A 179 -22.96 5.05 3.88
CA HIS A 179 -22.18 4.28 4.85
C HIS A 179 -21.24 5.14 5.71
N LEU A 180 -21.19 6.46 5.49
CA LEU A 180 -20.17 7.35 6.05
C LEU A 180 -20.14 7.33 7.59
N GLU A 181 -21.28 7.63 8.23
CA GLU A 181 -21.35 7.74 9.70
C GLU A 181 -20.89 6.45 10.38
N GLU A 182 -21.40 5.31 9.93
CA GLU A 182 -21.03 4.00 10.48
C GLU A 182 -19.57 3.61 10.11
N HIS A 183 -19.00 4.17 9.03
CA HIS A 183 -17.63 3.89 8.62
C HIS A 183 -16.59 4.72 9.39
N GLN A 184 -16.92 5.98 9.71
CA GLN A 184 -16.10 6.82 10.60
C GLN A 184 -15.97 6.23 12.00
N LEU A 185 -16.95 5.45 12.44
CA LEU A 185 -16.94 4.75 13.73
C LEU A 185 -16.41 3.30 13.63
N ALA A 186 -15.95 2.86 12.46
CA ALA A 186 -15.54 1.48 12.26
C ALA A 186 -14.36 1.09 13.17
N PRO A 187 -14.45 -0.02 13.92
CA PRO A 187 -13.35 -0.46 14.77
C PRO A 187 -12.17 -0.96 13.91
N PRO A 188 -10.93 -0.98 14.46
CA PRO A 188 -9.78 -1.49 13.73
C PRO A 188 -10.01 -2.89 13.14
N GLY A 189 -9.73 -3.02 11.85
CA GLY A 189 -9.93 -4.25 11.08
C GLY A 189 -11.28 -4.36 10.38
N VAL A 190 -12.24 -3.45 10.60
CA VAL A 190 -13.46 -3.39 9.78
C VAL A 190 -13.20 -2.49 8.57
N ALA A 191 -13.55 -2.99 7.39
CA ALA A 191 -13.38 -2.28 6.13
C ALA A 191 -14.66 -2.31 5.29
N LEU A 192 -14.83 -1.29 4.46
CA LEU A 192 -15.72 -1.34 3.31
C LEU A 192 -14.97 -1.95 2.13
N VAL A 193 -15.64 -2.81 1.37
CA VAL A 193 -15.10 -3.46 0.19
C VAL A 193 -16.05 -3.32 -0.99
N GLN A 194 -15.49 -2.95 -2.13
CA GLN A 194 -16.16 -2.95 -3.41
C GLN A 194 -15.34 -3.79 -4.38
N ALA A 195 -15.99 -4.67 -5.14
CA ALA A 195 -15.35 -5.50 -6.15
C ALA A 195 -16.20 -5.52 -7.44
N PRO A 196 -15.63 -5.87 -8.60
CA PRO A 196 -16.40 -5.97 -9.83
C PRO A 196 -17.59 -6.92 -9.65
N ALA A 197 -18.75 -6.49 -10.14
CA ALA A 197 -20.03 -7.21 -10.03
C ALA A 197 -20.47 -7.54 -8.58
N ARG A 198 -19.96 -6.82 -7.57
CA ARG A 198 -20.42 -6.95 -6.19
C ARG A 198 -20.82 -5.59 -5.62
N PRO A 199 -21.94 -5.50 -4.89
CA PRO A 199 -22.30 -4.28 -4.18
C PRO A 199 -21.25 -3.95 -3.12
N LEU A 200 -21.21 -2.68 -2.72
CA LEU A 200 -20.43 -2.24 -1.58
C LEU A 200 -20.86 -3.02 -0.34
N GLY A 201 -19.91 -3.58 0.38
CA GLY A 201 -20.16 -4.39 1.57
C GLY A 201 -19.14 -4.16 2.67
N ARG A 202 -19.38 -4.73 3.85
CA ARG A 202 -18.44 -4.69 4.97
C ARG A 202 -17.74 -6.02 5.14
N VAL A 203 -16.46 -5.96 5.44
CA VAL A 203 -15.63 -7.13 5.78
C VAL A 203 -14.81 -6.87 7.03
N ARG A 204 -14.47 -7.96 7.73
CA ARG A 204 -13.58 -7.92 8.89
C ARG A 204 -12.26 -8.60 8.52
N GLY A 205 -11.19 -7.84 8.67
CA GLY A 205 -9.84 -8.28 8.43
C GLY A 205 -9.10 -8.80 9.65
N PRO A 206 -7.93 -9.39 9.43
CA PRO A 206 -7.04 -9.82 10.49
C PRO A 206 -6.58 -8.62 11.33
N ARG A 207 -6.65 -8.78 12.66
CA ARG A 207 -6.25 -7.78 13.66
C ARG A 207 -5.21 -8.38 14.59
N LEU A 208 -4.07 -7.73 14.76
CA LEU A 208 -3.21 -7.98 15.91
C LEU A 208 -3.81 -7.25 17.11
N MET A 209 -3.99 -7.95 18.21
CA MET A 209 -4.27 -7.29 19.47
C MET A 209 -3.03 -6.48 19.88
N ALA A 210 -3.25 -5.28 20.41
CA ALA A 210 -2.17 -4.55 21.07
C ALA A 210 -1.62 -5.43 22.21
N PRO A 211 -0.29 -5.40 22.48
CA PRO A 211 0.26 -6.08 23.64
C PRO A 211 -0.50 -5.60 24.87
N ARG A 212 -1.04 -6.55 25.66
CA ARG A 212 -1.72 -6.22 26.92
C ARG A 212 -0.70 -5.48 27.77
N ARG A 213 -0.98 -4.21 28.10
CA ARG A 213 -0.26 -3.53 29.17
C ARG A 213 -0.51 -4.36 30.43
N THR A 214 0.51 -5.04 30.91
CA THR A 214 0.50 -5.57 32.28
C THR A 214 0.25 -4.38 33.20
N PRO A 215 -0.75 -4.44 34.10
CA PRO A 215 -0.96 -3.37 35.05
C PRO A 215 0.32 -3.27 35.89
N THR A 216 1.02 -2.16 35.77
CA THR A 216 2.11 -1.82 36.69
C THR A 216 1.47 -1.58 38.04
N THR A 217 1.71 -2.50 38.98
CA THR A 217 1.37 -2.34 40.39
C THR A 217 1.97 -1.01 40.86
N PRO A 218 1.19 -0.09 41.44
CA PRO A 218 1.76 1.14 41.99
C PRO A 218 2.73 0.77 43.10
N ALA A 219 3.98 1.21 42.97
CA ALA A 219 5.01 1.03 43.99
C ALA A 219 4.48 1.65 45.31
N THR A 220 4.36 0.80 46.32
CA THR A 220 3.92 1.18 47.65
C THR A 220 4.99 2.08 48.25
N GLY A 221 4.76 3.39 48.23
CA GLY A 221 5.67 4.37 48.81
C GLY A 221 5.75 4.20 50.33
N THR A 222 6.91 3.77 50.81
CA THR A 222 7.27 3.72 52.22
C THR A 222 7.26 5.15 52.79
N ARG A 223 6.21 5.50 53.55
CA ARG A 223 6.20 6.75 54.33
C ARG A 223 7.20 6.63 55.47
N SER A 224 8.35 7.29 55.30
CA SER A 224 9.30 7.59 56.37
C SER A 224 8.61 8.43 57.45
N ARG A 225 8.70 7.95 58.68
CA ARG A 225 8.11 8.54 59.89
C ARG A 225 9.25 9.26 60.64
N THR A 226 9.44 10.55 60.38
CA THR A 226 10.41 11.37 61.11
C THR A 226 9.85 11.73 62.49
N ALA A 227 10.51 11.20 63.51
CA ALA A 227 10.25 11.47 64.92
C ALA A 227 10.67 12.91 65.28
N ARG A 228 9.75 13.66 65.89
CA ARG A 228 10.00 14.95 66.53
C ARG A 228 10.39 14.66 67.99
N ARG A 229 11.66 14.84 68.35
CA ARG A 229 12.11 14.92 69.75
C ARG A 229 12.40 16.37 70.10
N ALA A 230 11.85 16.79 71.23
CA ALA A 230 12.02 18.07 71.89
C ALA A 230 13.34 18.15 72.69
N SER A 231 13.59 19.34 73.26
CA SER A 231 14.63 19.77 74.24
C SER A 231 15.66 20.71 73.58
N THR A 232 15.98 21.92 74.05
CA THR A 232 15.73 22.67 75.30
C THR A 232 16.23 24.11 75.10
N ARG A 233 15.51 25.11 75.61
CA ARG A 233 15.98 26.03 76.66
C ARG A 233 14.80 26.88 77.14
#